data_AF-A0A2V2EWR3-F1
#
_entry.id   AF-A0A2V2EWR3-F1
#
_cell.length_a   1.000
_cell.length_b   1.000
_cell.length_c   1.000
_cell.angle_alpha   90.00
_cell.angle_beta   90.00
_cell.angle_gamma   90.00
#
_symmetry.space_group_name_H-M   'P 1'
#
loop_
_entity.id
_entity.type
_entity.pdbx_description
1 polymer ?
#
loop_
_entity_poly.entity_id
_entity_poly.type
_entity_poly.pdbx_seq_one_letter_code
_entity_poly.pdbx_strand_id
1 'polypeptide(L)'
;KVGIVGEIYVKYSPLGNSHLEDFLYSEGCEPVVPALMDFVLYCAVNNINDAKLYNKKSAATPLFKLAYKYLHHVQVRIIRITEKYGFEPMHDFEHLRRCADKVINQGVKMGEGWLIPAEMAALAETGTDNIVCAQPFGCLPNHIAGKGTIRTLKQMYEHENIVAVDYDPSATKVNQENRIKLMLASARENLLQKNKK
;
A
#
# COMPACT_ATOMS: atom_id res chain seq x y z
N LYS A 1 2.14 -13.87 5.55
CA LYS A 1 1.54 -12.71 4.85
C LYS A 1 2.65 -11.83 4.27
N VAL A 2 2.50 -11.41 3.02
CA VAL A 2 3.39 -10.46 2.34
C VAL A 2 2.52 -9.42 1.63
N GLY A 3 2.67 -8.15 2.01
CA GLY A 3 1.93 -7.04 1.43
C GLY A 3 2.47 -6.66 0.05
N ILE A 4 1.59 -6.31 -0.90
CA ILE A 4 1.97 -5.72 -2.18
C ILE A 4 1.43 -4.29 -2.24
N VAL A 5 2.33 -3.31 -2.28
CA VAL A 5 2.00 -1.89 -2.35
C VAL A 5 2.73 -1.23 -3.51
N GLY A 6 2.37 0.01 -3.85
CA GLY A 6 3.09 0.80 -4.86
C GLY A 6 2.19 1.47 -5.88
N GLU A 7 2.70 1.61 -7.11
CA GLU A 7 2.00 2.27 -8.22
C GLU A 7 0.81 1.41 -8.68
N ILE A 8 -0.32 2.05 -9.03
CA ILE A 8 -1.59 1.37 -9.27
C ILE A 8 -1.51 0.27 -10.33
N TYR A 9 -0.89 0.54 -11.48
CA TYR A 9 -0.84 -0.44 -12.56
C TYR A 9 0.02 -1.64 -12.18
N VAL A 10 1.24 -1.41 -11.67
CA VAL A 10 2.14 -2.50 -11.28
C VAL A 10 1.62 -3.26 -10.05
N LYS A 11 0.88 -2.61 -9.15
CA LYS A 11 0.28 -3.27 -7.98
C LYS A 11 -0.78 -4.31 -8.37
N TYR A 12 -1.67 -3.98 -9.31
CA TYR A 12 -2.83 -4.81 -9.65
C TYR A 12 -2.71 -5.62 -10.94
N SER A 13 -1.71 -5.35 -11.79
CA SER A 13 -1.55 -6.04 -13.07
C SER A 13 -0.48 -7.14 -12.98
N PRO A 14 -0.85 -8.44 -13.11
CA PRO A 14 0.14 -9.52 -13.18
C PRO A 14 1.14 -9.35 -14.32
N LEU A 15 0.70 -8.76 -15.44
CA LEU A 15 1.57 -8.40 -16.56
C LEU A 15 2.59 -7.32 -16.16
N GLY A 16 2.17 -6.35 -15.35
CA GLY A 16 3.00 -5.24 -14.90
C GLY A 16 4.04 -5.62 -13.85
N ASN A 17 3.78 -6.67 -13.06
CA ASN A 17 4.64 -7.09 -11.94
C ASN A 17 5.22 -8.51 -12.08
N SER A 18 5.31 -9.03 -13.30
CA SER A 18 5.86 -10.36 -13.59
C SER A 18 5.18 -11.49 -12.79
N HIS A 19 3.85 -11.39 -12.59
CA HIS A 19 3.05 -12.34 -11.81
C HIS A 19 3.50 -12.45 -10.35
N LEU A 20 3.66 -11.31 -9.67
CA LEU A 20 4.17 -11.26 -8.31
C LEU A 20 3.34 -12.08 -7.31
N GLU A 21 2.01 -12.05 -7.43
CA GLU A 21 1.14 -12.84 -6.55
C GLU A 21 1.40 -14.34 -6.70
N ASP A 22 1.42 -14.85 -7.94
CA ASP A 22 1.71 -16.26 -8.25
C ASP A 22 3.09 -16.67 -7.73
N PHE A 23 4.09 -15.78 -7.88
CA PHE A 23 5.43 -16.00 -7.36
C PHE A 23 5.45 -16.12 -5.83
N LEU A 24 4.78 -15.20 -5.12
CA LEU A 24 4.66 -15.27 -3.66
C LEU A 24 3.92 -16.53 -3.20
N TYR A 25 2.86 -16.94 -3.90
CA TYR A 25 2.19 -18.22 -3.64
C TYR A 25 3.14 -19.41 -3.81
N SER A 26 3.97 -19.42 -4.86
CA SER A 26 4.97 -20.48 -5.10
C SER A 26 6.05 -20.56 -4.01
N GLU A 27 6.31 -19.45 -3.32
CA GLU A 27 7.23 -19.35 -2.18
C GLU A 27 6.55 -19.65 -0.82
N GLY A 28 5.30 -20.11 -0.84
CA GLY A 28 4.51 -20.45 0.35
C GLY A 28 4.03 -19.22 1.14
N CYS A 29 3.91 -18.06 0.47
CA CYS A 29 3.44 -16.82 1.08
C CYS A 29 1.97 -16.57 0.75
N GLU A 30 1.28 -15.90 1.67
CA GLU A 30 -0.06 -15.34 1.46
C GLU A 30 0.10 -13.87 1.03
N PRO A 31 -0.17 -13.52 -0.24
CA PRO A 31 -0.12 -12.13 -0.71
C PRO A 31 -1.31 -11.34 -0.17
N VAL A 32 -1.05 -10.13 0.34
CA VAL A 32 -2.07 -9.20 0.84
C VAL A 32 -1.99 -7.94 0.00
N VAL A 33 -3.04 -7.67 -0.78
CA VAL A 33 -3.08 -6.51 -1.68
C VAL A 33 -4.13 -5.51 -1.17
N PRO A 34 -3.76 -4.25 -0.86
CA PRO A 34 -4.71 -3.20 -0.53
C PRO A 34 -5.74 -3.00 -1.64
N ALA A 35 -6.95 -2.63 -1.28
CA ALA A 35 -8.08 -2.67 -2.20
C ALA A 35 -8.09 -1.48 -3.17
N LEU A 36 -8.53 -1.71 -4.41
CA LEU A 36 -8.66 -0.65 -5.42
C LEU A 36 -9.57 0.52 -4.96
N MET A 37 -10.54 0.25 -4.10
CA MET A 37 -11.42 1.26 -3.50
C MET A 37 -10.62 2.35 -2.75
N ASP A 38 -9.48 2.00 -2.15
CA ASP A 38 -8.62 2.96 -1.45
C ASP A 38 -8.06 3.99 -2.42
N PHE A 39 -7.69 3.59 -3.64
CA PHE A 39 -7.27 4.52 -4.69
C PHE A 39 -8.42 5.42 -5.18
N VAL A 40 -9.64 4.88 -5.28
CA VAL A 40 -10.82 5.67 -5.66
C VAL A 40 -11.12 6.73 -4.59
N LEU A 41 -11.09 6.34 -3.31
CA LEU A 41 -11.28 7.26 -2.18
C LEU A 41 -10.14 8.28 -2.08
N TYR A 42 -8.91 7.88 -2.38
CA TYR A 42 -7.74 8.76 -2.50
C TYR A 42 -7.95 9.85 -3.56
N CYS A 43 -8.43 9.50 -4.75
CA CYS A 43 -8.76 10.47 -5.79
C CYS A 43 -9.82 11.48 -5.32
N ALA A 44 -10.85 11.02 -4.61
CA ALA A 44 -11.92 11.87 -4.09
C ALA A 44 -11.42 12.79 -2.95
N VAL A 45 -10.67 12.26 -1.98
CA VAL A 45 -10.19 13.03 -0.83
C VAL A 45 -9.13 14.05 -1.22
N ASN A 46 -8.33 13.79 -2.26
CA ASN A 46 -7.32 14.74 -2.73
C ASN A 46 -7.92 16.06 -3.23
N ASN A 47 -9.13 16.04 -3.82
CA ASN A 47 -9.85 17.26 -4.17
C ASN A 47 -10.25 18.09 -2.93
N ILE A 48 -10.52 17.41 -1.82
CA ILE A 48 -10.84 18.04 -0.52
C ILE A 48 -9.56 18.58 0.11
N ASN A 49 -8.47 17.80 0.06
CA ASN A 49 -7.15 18.20 0.55
C ASN A 49 -6.61 19.42 -0.22
N ASP A 50 -6.83 19.51 -1.52
CA ASP A 50 -6.44 20.68 -2.32
C ASP A 50 -7.11 21.98 -1.86
N ALA A 51 -8.40 21.89 -1.57
CA ALA A 51 -9.16 23.01 -1.03
C ALA A 51 -8.67 23.43 0.36
N LYS A 52 -8.21 22.47 1.19
CA LYS A 52 -7.77 22.70 2.57
C LYS A 52 -6.31 23.16 2.67
N LEU A 53 -5.41 22.49 1.97
CA LEU A 53 -3.96 22.64 2.10
C LEU A 53 -3.38 23.64 1.10
N TYR A 54 -3.98 23.74 -0.09
CA TYR A 54 -3.47 24.59 -1.18
C TYR A 54 -4.39 25.76 -1.51
N ASN A 55 -5.49 25.93 -0.76
CA ASN A 55 -6.53 26.93 -1.02
C ASN A 55 -7.10 26.86 -2.46
N LYS A 56 -7.03 25.69 -3.11
CA LYS A 56 -7.51 25.44 -4.47
C LYS A 56 -8.96 24.97 -4.44
N LYS A 57 -9.86 25.83 -3.95
CA LYS A 57 -11.30 25.54 -3.92
C LYS A 57 -11.87 25.61 -5.33
N SER A 58 -12.63 24.59 -5.72
CA SER A 58 -13.36 24.55 -6.99
C SER A 58 -14.85 24.29 -6.72
N ALA A 59 -15.71 24.63 -7.67
CA ALA A 59 -17.13 24.25 -7.64
C ALA A 59 -17.32 22.72 -7.53
N ALA A 60 -16.31 21.93 -7.92
CA ALA A 60 -16.30 20.48 -7.77
C ALA A 60 -15.99 19.98 -6.35
N THR A 61 -15.37 20.79 -5.49
CA THR A 61 -15.02 20.39 -4.11
C THR A 61 -16.22 19.86 -3.29
N PRO A 62 -17.40 20.52 -3.25
CA PRO A 62 -18.57 19.97 -2.56
C PRO A 62 -19.07 18.65 -3.17
N LEU A 63 -18.99 18.48 -4.50
CA LEU A 63 -19.35 17.23 -5.17
C LEU A 63 -18.43 16.09 -4.77
N PHE A 64 -17.12 16.29 -4.78
CA PHE A 64 -16.15 15.29 -4.32
C PHE A 64 -16.30 14.97 -2.84
N LYS A 65 -16.68 15.94 -2.01
CA LYS A 65 -17.00 15.70 -0.59
C LYS A 65 -18.22 14.80 -0.42
N LEU A 66 -19.25 14.97 -1.24
CA LEU A 66 -20.42 14.09 -1.23
C LEU A 66 -20.07 12.70 -1.75
N ALA A 67 -19.35 12.62 -2.87
CA ALA A 67 -18.88 11.36 -3.44
C ALA A 67 -18.02 10.56 -2.45
N TYR A 68 -17.08 11.24 -1.77
CA TYR A 68 -16.25 10.65 -0.73
C TYR A 68 -17.09 10.03 0.39
N LYS A 69 -18.07 10.77 0.93
CA LYS A 69 -18.96 10.26 1.98
C LYS A 69 -19.74 9.03 1.53
N TYR A 70 -20.25 9.04 0.30
CA TYR A 70 -20.98 7.91 -0.26
C TYR A 70 -20.09 6.68 -0.45
N LEU A 71 -18.92 6.85 -1.08
CA LEU A 71 -17.96 5.77 -1.32
C LEU A 71 -17.44 5.18 -0.02
N HIS A 72 -17.13 6.03 0.97
CA HIS A 72 -16.69 5.58 2.30
C HIS A 72 -17.79 4.80 3.01
N HIS A 73 -19.05 5.27 2.92
CA HIS A 73 -20.18 4.51 3.45
C HIS A 73 -20.32 3.12 2.80
N VAL A 74 -20.11 3.02 1.49
CA VAL A 74 -20.10 1.73 0.78
C VAL A 74 -18.95 0.85 1.25
N GLN A 75 -17.73 1.39 1.38
CA GLN A 75 -16.57 0.67 1.91
C GLN A 75 -16.85 0.08 3.30
N VAL A 76 -17.38 0.90 4.23
CA VAL A 76 -17.73 0.44 5.58
C VAL A 76 -18.77 -0.68 5.56
N ARG A 77 -19.73 -0.66 4.62
CA ARG A 77 -20.68 -1.76 4.45
C ARG A 77 -20.01 -3.04 3.94
N ILE A 78 -19.07 -2.92 3.00
CA ILE A 78 -18.29 -4.06 2.50
C ILE A 78 -17.50 -4.67 3.67
N ILE A 79 -16.75 -3.87 4.42
CA ILE A 79 -15.98 -4.30 5.60
C ILE A 79 -16.86 -5.12 6.56
N ARG A 80 -18.01 -4.59 6.98
CA ARG A 80 -18.92 -5.31 7.90
C ARG A 80 -19.43 -6.63 7.34
N ILE A 81 -19.69 -6.70 6.04
CA ILE A 81 -20.17 -7.93 5.39
C ILE A 81 -19.03 -8.95 5.38
N THR A 82 -17.82 -8.54 4.99
CA THR A 82 -16.62 -9.38 4.95
C THR A 82 -16.33 -9.98 6.33
N GLU A 83 -16.34 -9.15 7.39
CA GLU A 83 -16.16 -9.59 8.78
C GLU A 83 -17.26 -10.55 9.23
N LYS A 84 -18.53 -10.24 8.91
CA LYS A 84 -19.68 -11.08 9.28
C LYS A 84 -19.56 -12.50 8.75
N TYR A 85 -18.97 -12.68 7.57
CA TYR A 85 -18.77 -13.99 6.96
C TYR A 85 -17.39 -14.62 7.26
N GLY A 86 -16.61 -14.01 8.16
CA GLY A 86 -15.32 -14.57 8.61
C GLY A 86 -14.16 -14.40 7.62
N PHE A 87 -14.30 -13.51 6.64
CA PHE A 87 -13.21 -13.14 5.73
C PHE A 87 -12.39 -11.99 6.30
N GLU A 88 -11.13 -11.85 5.87
CA GLU A 88 -10.29 -10.71 6.25
C GLU A 88 -10.80 -9.43 5.56
N PRO A 89 -11.20 -8.39 6.32
CA PRO A 89 -11.68 -7.15 5.74
C PRO A 89 -10.53 -6.32 5.16
N MET A 90 -10.85 -5.53 4.13
CA MET A 90 -9.99 -4.41 3.72
C MET A 90 -9.86 -3.37 4.84
N HIS A 91 -8.79 -2.58 4.81
CA HIS A 91 -8.64 -1.46 5.75
C HIS A 91 -9.73 -0.39 5.51
N ASP A 92 -10.16 0.27 6.60
CA ASP A 92 -10.98 1.48 6.51
C ASP A 92 -10.12 2.62 5.94
N PHE A 93 -10.62 3.34 4.95
CA PHE A 93 -9.88 4.45 4.37
C PHE A 93 -9.57 5.59 5.35
N GLU A 94 -10.42 5.83 6.36
CA GLU A 94 -10.08 6.80 7.42
C GLU A 94 -8.97 6.28 8.34
N HIS A 95 -8.80 4.96 8.47
CA HIS A 95 -7.62 4.38 9.12
C HIS A 95 -6.37 4.63 8.27
N LEU A 96 -6.42 4.37 6.95
CA LEU A 96 -5.32 4.70 6.03
C LEU A 96 -4.91 6.18 6.14
N ARG A 97 -5.86 7.11 6.18
CA ARG A 97 -5.56 8.54 6.35
C ARG A 97 -4.84 8.85 7.67
N ARG A 98 -5.22 8.19 8.77
CA ARG A 98 -4.51 8.32 10.06
C ARG A 98 -3.10 7.72 10.00
N CYS A 99 -2.92 6.59 9.31
CA CYS A 99 -1.61 6.00 9.08
C CYS A 99 -0.73 6.93 8.23
N ALA A 100 -1.28 7.56 7.19
CA ALA A 100 -0.59 8.55 6.37
C ALA A 100 -0.01 9.67 7.23
N ASP A 101 -0.84 10.29 8.08
CA ASP A 101 -0.45 11.44 8.90
C ASP A 101 0.69 11.14 9.90
N LYS A 102 0.99 9.86 10.19
CA LYS A 102 2.16 9.44 10.98
C LYS A 102 3.46 9.48 10.17
N VAL A 103 3.39 9.23 8.86
CA VAL A 103 4.57 9.03 8.00
C VAL A 103 4.84 10.23 7.10
N ILE A 104 3.82 10.72 6.40
CA ILE A 104 3.94 11.80 5.42
C ILE A 104 2.63 12.58 5.31
N ASN A 105 2.73 13.90 5.16
CA ASN A 105 1.54 14.75 5.05
C ASN A 105 0.69 14.40 3.82
N GLN A 106 -0.63 14.37 3.96
CA GLN A 106 -1.59 14.10 2.87
C GLN A 106 -1.57 15.14 1.73
N GLY A 107 -0.79 16.22 1.85
CA GLY A 107 -0.47 17.12 0.74
C GLY A 107 0.49 16.50 -0.29
N VAL A 108 1.28 15.48 0.07
CA VAL A 108 2.17 14.78 -0.87
C VAL A 108 1.33 13.83 -1.72
N LYS A 109 0.59 14.39 -2.69
CA LYS A 109 -0.46 13.70 -3.44
C LYS A 109 -0.19 13.55 -4.94
N MET A 110 1.06 13.74 -5.37
CA MET A 110 1.47 13.50 -6.75
C MET A 110 1.51 11.99 -7.00
N GLY A 111 0.90 11.51 -8.09
CA GLY A 111 0.67 10.07 -8.27
C GLY A 111 -0.16 9.50 -7.11
N GLU A 112 0.23 8.35 -6.60
CA GLU A 112 -0.33 7.72 -5.40
C GLU A 112 0.21 8.34 -4.10
N GLY A 113 1.34 9.06 -4.16
CA GLY A 113 1.84 9.93 -3.10
C GLY A 113 1.77 9.30 -1.70
N TRP A 114 1.04 9.95 -0.80
CA TRP A 114 0.87 9.56 0.60
C TRP A 114 0.11 8.25 0.79
N LEU A 115 -0.63 7.76 -0.21
CA LEU A 115 -1.36 6.49 -0.11
C LEU A 115 -0.40 5.31 0.05
N ILE A 116 0.74 5.32 -0.65
CA ILE A 116 1.72 4.22 -0.60
C ILE A 116 2.25 4.00 0.83
N PRO A 117 2.83 4.99 1.52
CA PRO A 117 3.27 4.81 2.90
C PRO A 117 2.10 4.58 3.88
N ALA A 118 0.91 5.08 3.58
CA ALA A 118 -0.28 4.80 4.38
C ALA A 118 -0.67 3.31 4.33
N GLU A 119 -0.66 2.71 3.14
CA GLU A 119 -0.89 1.28 2.95
C GLU A 119 0.18 0.45 3.67
N MET A 120 1.46 0.84 3.57
CA MET A 120 2.56 0.17 4.29
C MET A 120 2.33 0.17 5.80
N ALA A 121 2.05 1.35 6.37
CA ALA A 121 1.78 1.49 7.79
C ALA A 121 0.53 0.71 8.25
N ALA A 122 -0.55 0.72 7.48
CA ALA A 122 -1.76 -0.03 7.81
C ALA A 122 -1.55 -1.55 7.74
N LEU A 123 -0.77 -2.03 6.77
CA LEU A 123 -0.36 -3.42 6.68
C LEU A 123 0.47 -3.83 7.91
N ALA A 124 1.44 -3.01 8.33
CA ALA A 124 2.22 -3.27 9.54
C ALA A 124 1.33 -3.29 10.81
N GLU A 125 0.42 -2.32 10.97
CA GLU A 125 -0.51 -2.26 12.11
C GLU A 125 -1.49 -3.45 12.18
N THR A 126 -1.74 -4.12 11.05
CA THR A 126 -2.61 -5.30 10.94
C THR A 126 -1.86 -6.62 10.84
N GLY A 127 -0.54 -6.62 11.09
CA GLY A 127 0.28 -7.84 11.21
C GLY A 127 0.86 -8.37 9.89
N THR A 128 0.87 -7.54 8.84
CA THR A 128 1.58 -7.80 7.58
C THR A 128 2.86 -6.97 7.53
N ASP A 129 3.90 -7.48 8.21
CA ASP A 129 5.19 -6.78 8.37
C ASP A 129 6.08 -6.85 7.11
N ASN A 130 5.92 -7.88 6.26
CA ASN A 130 6.76 -8.06 5.07
C ASN A 130 6.08 -7.45 3.86
N ILE A 131 6.74 -6.52 3.16
CA ILE A 131 6.09 -5.73 2.11
C ILE A 131 6.98 -5.65 0.86
N VAL A 132 6.40 -5.97 -0.29
CA VAL A 132 6.97 -5.69 -1.60
C VAL A 132 6.37 -4.37 -2.11
N CYS A 133 7.20 -3.35 -2.20
CA CYS A 133 6.85 -2.09 -2.86
C CYS A 133 7.18 -2.20 -4.35
N ALA A 134 6.15 -2.45 -5.16
CA ALA A 134 6.25 -2.61 -6.59
C ALA A 134 6.21 -1.24 -7.29
N GLN A 135 7.25 -0.94 -8.07
CA GLN A 135 7.37 0.36 -8.71
C GLN A 135 7.89 0.22 -10.15
N PRO A 136 7.36 0.95 -11.13
CA PRO A 136 7.99 1.02 -12.43
C PRO A 136 9.20 1.96 -12.40
N PHE A 137 10.15 1.76 -13.31
CA PHE A 137 11.29 2.66 -13.45
C PHE A 137 10.80 4.07 -13.82
N GLY A 138 11.17 5.07 -13.02
CA GLY A 138 10.78 6.46 -13.25
C GLY A 138 9.46 6.92 -12.61
N CYS A 139 8.75 6.09 -11.84
CA CYS A 139 7.61 6.57 -11.04
C CYS A 139 8.09 7.42 -9.85
N LEU A 140 8.41 8.70 -10.10
CA LEU A 140 8.90 9.64 -9.09
C LEU A 140 8.05 9.65 -7.81
N PRO A 141 6.70 9.63 -7.87
CA PRO A 141 5.87 9.47 -6.68
C PRO A 141 6.26 8.29 -5.80
N ASN A 142 6.39 7.08 -6.37
CA ASN A 142 6.70 5.89 -5.60
C ASN A 142 8.16 5.87 -5.13
N HIS A 143 9.10 6.33 -5.97
CA HIS A 143 10.51 6.46 -5.56
C HIS A 143 10.72 7.44 -4.40
N ILE A 144 9.94 8.53 -4.34
CA ILE A 144 10.04 9.54 -3.29
C ILE A 144 9.16 9.20 -2.08
N ALA A 145 7.86 8.98 -2.26
CA ALA A 145 6.92 8.78 -1.15
C ALA A 145 6.86 7.32 -0.68
N GLY A 146 7.03 6.34 -1.57
CA GLY A 146 7.12 4.92 -1.20
C GLY A 146 8.51 4.57 -0.69
N LYS A 147 9.49 4.47 -1.59
CA LYS A 147 10.86 4.08 -1.25
C LYS A 147 11.54 5.07 -0.28
N GLY A 148 11.30 6.37 -0.44
CA GLY A 148 11.92 7.39 0.44
C GLY A 148 11.42 7.37 1.88
N THR A 149 10.24 6.82 2.16
CA THR A 149 9.67 6.74 3.52
C THR A 149 9.96 5.41 4.22
N ILE A 150 10.51 4.41 3.54
CA ILE A 150 10.82 3.08 4.10
C ILE A 150 11.63 3.19 5.40
N ARG A 151 12.61 4.10 5.47
CA ARG A 151 13.41 4.29 6.68
C ARG A 151 12.55 4.78 7.86
N THR A 152 11.67 5.75 7.63
CA THR A 152 10.77 6.27 8.66
C THR A 152 9.81 5.19 9.13
N LEU A 153 9.24 4.44 8.18
CA LEU A 153 8.36 3.30 8.43
C LEU A 153 9.02 2.25 9.33
N LYS A 154 10.23 1.78 8.99
CA LYS A 154 11.01 0.85 9.81
C LYS A 154 11.38 1.36 11.22
N GLN A 155 11.46 2.68 11.41
CA GLN A 155 11.68 3.28 12.74
C GLN A 155 10.41 3.27 13.60
N MET A 156 9.23 3.38 12.98
CA MET A 156 7.94 3.31 13.66
C MET A 156 7.47 1.87 13.88
N TYR A 157 7.78 0.98 12.94
CA TYR A 157 7.41 -0.43 12.92
C TYR A 157 8.68 -1.27 12.82
N GLU A 158 9.28 -1.59 13.97
CA GLU A 158 10.60 -2.24 14.06
C GLU A 158 10.67 -3.59 13.31
N HIS A 159 9.54 -4.29 13.21
CA HIS A 159 9.46 -5.60 12.55
C HIS A 159 9.22 -5.51 11.04
N GLU A 160 9.00 -4.31 10.50
CA GLU A 160 8.64 -4.11 9.10
C GLU A 160 9.83 -4.37 8.17
N ASN A 161 9.59 -5.23 7.19
CA ASN A 161 10.57 -5.70 6.23
C ASN A 161 10.12 -5.36 4.80
N ILE A 162 10.42 -4.12 4.40
CA ILE A 162 10.04 -3.59 3.08
C ILE A 162 11.18 -3.75 2.08
N VAL A 163 10.87 -4.27 0.89
CA VAL A 163 11.75 -4.29 -0.28
C VAL A 163 11.11 -3.53 -1.44
N ALA A 164 11.86 -2.60 -2.05
CA ALA A 164 11.44 -1.94 -3.27
C ALA A 164 11.94 -2.72 -4.50
N VAL A 165 11.02 -3.04 -5.40
CA VAL A 165 11.27 -3.86 -6.60
C VAL A 165 10.87 -3.06 -7.83
N ASP A 166 11.84 -2.84 -8.71
CA ASP A 166 11.64 -2.14 -9.97
C ASP A 166 11.14 -3.13 -11.04
N TYR A 167 9.94 -2.89 -11.54
CA TYR A 167 9.32 -3.63 -12.64
C TYR A 167 9.45 -2.82 -13.92
N ASP A 168 10.47 -3.14 -14.71
CA ASP A 168 10.79 -2.48 -15.97
C ASP A 168 11.44 -3.49 -16.93
N PRO A 169 11.26 -3.37 -18.26
CA PRO A 169 11.91 -4.25 -19.23
C PRO A 169 13.44 -4.29 -19.13
N SER A 170 14.08 -3.24 -18.62
CA SER A 170 15.53 -3.19 -18.39
C SER A 170 15.98 -3.99 -17.16
N ALA A 171 15.07 -4.29 -16.22
CA ALA A 171 15.35 -5.10 -15.04
C ALA A 171 15.03 -6.57 -15.32
N THR A 172 16.00 -7.46 -15.09
CA THR A 172 15.77 -8.89 -15.30
C THR A 172 14.80 -9.45 -14.25
N LYS A 173 13.94 -10.38 -14.67
CA LYS A 173 13.04 -11.11 -13.78
C LYS A 173 13.79 -11.75 -12.61
N VAL A 174 14.95 -12.33 -12.89
CA VAL A 174 15.82 -12.96 -11.88
C VAL A 174 16.24 -11.97 -10.79
N ASN A 175 16.55 -10.72 -11.14
CA ASN A 175 16.90 -9.69 -10.16
C ASN A 175 15.70 -9.31 -9.27
N GLN A 176 14.50 -9.22 -9.84
CA GLN A 176 13.26 -8.98 -9.09
C GLN A 176 13.01 -10.10 -8.08
N GLU A 177 13.04 -11.36 -8.53
CA GLU A 177 12.82 -12.54 -7.70
C GLU A 177 13.87 -12.69 -6.60
N ASN A 178 15.15 -12.46 -6.89
CA ASN A 178 16.22 -12.59 -5.90
C ASN A 178 16.08 -11.59 -4.75
N ARG A 179 15.68 -10.34 -5.04
CA ARG A 179 15.41 -9.34 -3.99
C ARG A 179 14.28 -9.77 -3.07
N ILE A 180 13.21 -10.31 -3.65
CA ILE A 180 12.06 -10.81 -2.89
C ILE A 180 12.48 -12.04 -2.08
N LYS A 181 13.21 -13.00 -2.67
CA LYS A 181 13.70 -14.20 -1.95
C LYS A 181 14.60 -13.86 -0.76
N LEU A 182 15.47 -12.86 -0.88
CA LEU A 182 16.28 -12.37 0.24
C LEU A 182 15.41 -11.79 1.37
N MET A 183 14.40 -10.99 1.01
CA MET A 183 13.43 -10.46 1.97
C MET A 183 12.64 -11.59 2.66
N LEU A 184 12.20 -12.61 1.91
CA LEU A 184 11.51 -13.79 2.43
C LEU A 184 12.39 -14.68 3.33
N ALA A 185 13.69 -14.81 3.03
CA ALA A 185 14.60 -15.55 3.88
C ALA A 185 14.67 -14.92 5.29
N SER A 186 14.81 -13.61 5.37
CA SER A 186 14.76 -12.88 6.65
C SER A 186 13.38 -13.00 7.33
N ALA A 187 12.29 -12.96 6.56
CA ALA A 187 10.93 -13.17 7.07
C ALA A 187 10.76 -14.55 7.74
N ARG A 188 11.28 -15.61 7.11
CA ARG A 188 11.25 -16.98 7.63
C ARG A 188 12.07 -17.11 8.92
N GLU A 189 13.25 -16.49 8.99
CA GLU A 189 14.05 -16.45 10.22
C GLU A 189 13.32 -15.76 11.37
N ASN A 190 12.71 -14.60 11.11
CA ASN A 190 11.93 -13.86 12.11
C ASN A 190 10.73 -14.67 12.62
N LEU A 191 10.05 -15.40 11.72
CA LEU A 191 8.94 -16.28 12.09
C LEU A 191 9.41 -17.43 12.99
N LEU A 192 10.53 -18.07 12.67
CA LEU A 192 11.12 -19.13 13.50
C LEU A 192 11.51 -18.62 14.89
N GLN A 193 12.01 -17.38 15.00
CA GLN A 193 12.31 -16.77 16.29
C GLN A 193 11.05 -16.46 17.10
N LYS A 194 9.97 -15.98 16.47
CA LYS A 194 8.67 -15.75 17.13
C LYS A 194 8.08 -17.06 17.67
N ASN A 195 8.17 -18.16 16.92
CA ASN A 195 7.63 -19.47 17.34
C ASN A 195 8.43 -20.17 18.45
N LYS A 196 9.66 -19.71 18.73
CA LYS A 196 10.49 -20.24 19.82
C LYS A 196 10.26 -19.52 21.16
N LYS A 197 9.60 -18.36 21.15
CA LYS A 197 9.20 -17.61 22.35
C LYS A 197 7.80 -18.01 22.78
#